data_AF-A0A6I0E5T8-F1
#
_entry.id   AF-A0A6I0E5T8-F1
#
_cell.length_a   1.000
_cell.length_b   1.000
_cell.length_c   1.000
_cell.angle_alpha   90.00
_cell.angle_beta   90.00
_cell.angle_gamma   90.00
#
_symmetry.space_group_name_H-M   'P 1'
#
loop_
_entity.id
_entity.type
_entity.pdbx_description
1 polymer ?
#
loop_
_entity_poly.entity_id
_entity_poly.type
_entity_poly.pdbx_seq_one_letter_code
_entity_poly.pdbx_strand_id
1 'polypeptide(L)'
;KNKALQVEGYQIIIILAVILAFTFLGLYVIKSGLLGNKLSEKFKSMYRGVVDGLKSITKTHKLSQFLVLSVLIWFFYWFMTWFLLYSTPITSNLTIWDGLFIMVIGSFGMTVPVQGGFGAYHIITAIALGIFGITYDDGLIFAIISHESQTIFLIVGGLAALAYIYIKQRKLKPEHHQK
;
A
#
# COMPACT_ATOMS: atom_id res chain seq x y z
N LYS A 1 -18.45 -20.97 -4.46
CA LYS A 1 -18.22 -21.40 -3.05
C LYS A 1 -17.13 -20.51 -2.48
N ASN A 2 -17.51 -19.54 -1.65
CA ASN A 2 -16.64 -18.48 -1.12
C ASN A 2 -15.51 -19.10 -0.28
N LYS A 3 -14.27 -19.00 -0.77
CA LYS A 3 -13.05 -19.51 -0.11
C LYS A 3 -12.20 -18.40 0.52
N ALA A 4 -12.68 -17.16 0.57
CA ALA A 4 -12.12 -16.16 1.46
C ALA A 4 -12.78 -16.37 2.83
N LEU A 5 -12.12 -17.16 3.68
CA LEU A 5 -12.43 -17.38 5.10
C LEU A 5 -13.93 -17.40 5.46
N GLN A 6 -14.49 -18.58 5.76
CA GLN A 6 -15.75 -18.67 6.51
C GLN A 6 -15.52 -18.18 7.94
N VAL A 7 -15.39 -16.86 8.10
CA VAL A 7 -15.25 -16.20 9.39
C VAL A 7 -16.63 -16.11 10.00
N GLU A 8 -16.94 -17.03 10.90
CA GLU A 8 -18.11 -16.94 11.75
C GLU A 8 -18.07 -15.62 12.55
N GLY A 9 -19.23 -15.05 12.88
CA GLY A 9 -19.30 -13.74 13.55
C GLY A 9 -18.44 -13.66 14.83
N TYR A 10 -18.30 -14.77 15.56
CA TYR A 10 -17.45 -14.83 16.76
C TYR A 10 -15.94 -14.73 16.45
N GLN A 11 -15.49 -15.20 15.29
CA GLN A 11 -14.08 -15.14 14.90
C GLN A 11 -13.67 -13.69 14.61
N ILE A 12 -14.57 -12.87 14.04
CA ILE A 12 -14.35 -11.43 13.87
C ILE A 12 -14.15 -10.76 15.24
N ILE A 13 -15.00 -11.10 16.21
CA ILE A 13 -14.92 -10.55 17.58
C ILE A 13 -13.59 -10.93 18.23
N ILE A 14 -13.17 -12.19 18.10
CA ILE A 14 -11.87 -12.67 18.63
C ILE A 14 -10.72 -11.91 17.97
N ILE A 15 -10.71 -11.75 16.64
CA ILE A 15 -9.67 -11.02 15.92
C ILE A 15 -9.60 -9.57 16.40
N LEU A 16 -10.75 -8.88 16.52
CA LEU A 16 -10.80 -7.52 17.03
C LEU A 16 -10.31 -7.41 18.48
N ALA A 17 -10.69 -8.35 19.35
CA ALA A 17 -10.23 -8.39 20.73
C ALA A 17 -8.71 -8.59 20.85
N VAL A 18 -8.14 -9.48 20.03
CA VAL A 18 -6.69 -9.72 19.97
C VAL A 18 -5.95 -8.48 19.48
N ILE A 19 -6.42 -7.86 18.40
CA ILE A 19 -5.84 -6.61 17.88
C ILE A 19 -5.87 -5.51 18.96
N LEU A 20 -7.00 -5.38 19.68
CA LEU A 20 -7.16 -4.38 20.72
C LEU A 20 -6.24 -4.65 21.91
N ALA A 21 -6.09 -5.92 22.33
CA ALA A 21 -5.18 -6.33 23.39
C ALA A 21 -3.71 -6.06 23.03
N PHE A 22 -3.27 -6.42 21.82
CA PHE A 22 -1.91 -6.14 21.34
C PHE A 22 -1.64 -4.63 21.23
N THR A 23 -2.63 -3.86 20.78
CA THR A 23 -2.53 -2.40 20.71
C THR A 23 -2.38 -1.81 22.12
N PHE A 24 -3.18 -2.26 23.08
CA PHE A 24 -3.12 -1.78 24.46
C PHE A 24 -1.81 -2.16 25.15
N LEU A 25 -1.32 -3.38 24.92
CA LEU A 25 -0.02 -3.84 25.40
C LEU A 25 1.13 -3.01 24.81
N GLY A 26 1.12 -2.76 23.50
CA GLY A 26 2.11 -1.92 22.84
C GLY A 26 2.14 -0.50 23.41
N LEU A 27 0.97 0.11 23.62
CA LEU A 27 0.85 1.42 24.26
C LEU A 27 1.34 1.41 25.71
N TYR A 28 1.00 0.36 26.47
CA TYR A 28 1.47 0.20 27.84
C TYR A 28 3.00 0.10 27.90
N VAL A 29 3.61 -0.73 27.05
CA VAL A 29 5.08 -0.90 26.98
C VAL A 29 5.79 0.40 26.58
N ILE A 30 5.22 1.19 25.66
CA ILE A 30 5.76 2.51 25.29
C ILE A 30 5.65 3.51 26.45
N LYS A 31 4.54 3.49 27.19
CA LYS A 31 4.30 4.40 28.32
C LYS A 31 5.04 4.01 29.60
N SER A 32 5.25 2.73 29.85
CA SER A 32 5.90 2.21 31.06
C SER A 32 7.42 2.43 31.09
N GLY A 33 8.01 2.93 30.00
CA GLY A 33 9.45 3.20 29.92
C GLY A 33 10.32 1.95 29.77
N LEU A 34 9.71 0.76 29.64
CA LEU A 34 10.40 -0.53 29.51
C LEU A 34 11.32 -0.61 28.29
N LEU A 35 11.02 0.16 27.23
CA LEU A 35 11.82 0.22 26.00
C LEU A 35 13.08 1.10 26.13
N GLY A 36 13.29 1.75 27.28
CA GLY A 36 14.34 2.73 27.48
C GLY A 36 14.02 4.09 26.83
N ASN A 37 14.64 5.16 27.36
CA ASN A 37 14.31 6.54 27.01
C ASN A 37 14.47 6.84 25.50
N LYS A 38 15.53 6.31 24.86
CA LYS A 38 15.82 6.59 23.44
C LYS A 38 14.76 6.01 22.49
N LEU A 39 14.27 4.80 22.78
CA LEU A 39 13.29 4.12 21.94
C LEU A 39 11.87 4.66 22.21
N SER A 40 11.53 4.93 23.49
CA SER A 40 10.26 5.58 23.86
C SER A 40 10.11 6.96 23.21
N GLU A 41 11.15 7.80 23.24
CA GLU A 41 11.11 9.12 22.59
C GLU A 41 10.98 9.02 21.05
N LYS A 42 11.62 8.02 20.42
CA LYS A 42 11.46 7.77 18.98
C LYS A 42 10.03 7.37 18.61
N PHE A 43 9.40 6.52 19.41
CA PHE A 43 7.99 6.15 19.22
C PHE A 43 7.06 7.34 19.44
N LYS A 44 7.30 8.16 20.49
CA LYS A 44 6.52 9.38 20.73
C LYS A 44 6.67 10.39 19.60
N SER A 45 7.88 10.61 19.07
CA SER A 45 8.11 11.54 17.96
C SER A 45 7.43 11.05 16.68
N MET A 46 7.51 9.74 16.39
CA MET A 46 6.81 9.13 15.26
C MET A 46 5.29 9.27 15.40
N TYR A 47 4.74 8.99 16.60
CA TYR A 47 3.31 9.15 16.89
C TYR A 47 2.85 10.61 16.72
N ARG A 48 3.60 11.58 17.27
CA ARG A 48 3.31 13.01 17.07
C ARG A 48 3.32 13.37 15.59
N GLY A 49 4.33 12.91 14.83
CA GLY A 49 4.39 13.13 13.38
C GLY A 49 3.18 12.59 12.63
N VAL A 50 2.71 11.38 12.96
CA VAL A 50 1.48 10.81 12.36
C VAL A 50 0.26 11.66 12.72
N VAL A 51 0.08 12.02 14.00
CA VAL A 51 -1.04 12.85 14.45
C VAL A 51 -1.03 14.23 13.81
N ASP A 52 0.14 14.85 13.71
CA ASP A 52 0.31 16.17 13.09
C ASP A 52 0.04 16.11 11.58
N GLY A 53 0.47 15.03 10.91
CA GLY A 53 0.13 14.75 9.52
C GLY A 53 -1.39 14.61 9.30
N LEU A 54 -2.07 13.83 10.16
CA LEU A 54 -3.53 13.69 10.11
C LEU A 54 -4.24 15.01 10.38
N LYS A 55 -3.76 15.81 11.34
CA LYS A 55 -4.28 17.17 11.59
C LYS A 55 -4.01 18.13 10.44
N SER A 56 -2.95 17.94 9.67
CA SER A 56 -2.67 18.77 8.50
C SER A 56 -3.73 18.60 7.41
N ILE A 57 -4.32 17.40 7.28
CA ILE A 57 -5.38 17.14 6.31
C ILE A 57 -6.60 18.02 6.60
N THR A 58 -6.99 18.15 7.88
CA THR A 58 -8.17 18.93 8.27
C THR A 58 -7.98 20.44 8.10
N LYS A 59 -6.73 20.91 8.02
CA LYS A 59 -6.39 22.32 7.74
C LYS A 59 -6.45 22.68 6.26
N THR A 60 -6.66 21.71 5.37
CA THR A 60 -6.70 21.96 3.93
C THR A 60 -8.05 22.56 3.52
N HIS A 61 -8.02 23.68 2.78
CA HIS A 61 -9.22 24.38 2.30
C HIS A 61 -10.14 23.51 1.42
N LYS A 62 -9.61 22.42 0.84
CA LYS A 62 -10.30 21.53 -0.11
C LYS A 62 -10.42 20.09 0.42
N LEU A 63 -10.82 19.94 1.68
CA LEU A 63 -10.92 18.64 2.35
C LEU A 63 -11.77 17.61 1.58
N SER A 64 -12.92 18.01 1.04
CA SER A 64 -13.80 17.12 0.27
C SER A 64 -13.09 16.55 -0.97
N GLN A 65 -12.39 17.40 -1.74
CA GLN A 65 -11.65 16.97 -2.92
C GLN A 65 -10.51 16.01 -2.56
N PHE A 66 -9.81 16.30 -1.46
CA PHE A 66 -8.76 15.42 -0.94
C PHE A 66 -9.31 14.04 -0.56
N LEU A 67 -10.42 13.98 0.17
CA LEU A 67 -11.04 12.73 0.59
C LEU A 67 -11.53 11.91 -0.59
N VAL A 68 -12.24 12.54 -1.54
CA VAL A 68 -12.72 11.88 -2.75
C VAL A 68 -11.55 11.30 -3.56
N LEU A 69 -10.50 12.08 -3.80
CA LEU A 69 -9.31 11.60 -4.51
C LEU A 69 -8.62 10.48 -3.75
N SER A 70 -8.53 10.56 -2.43
CA SER A 70 -7.92 9.52 -1.61
C SER A 70 -8.68 8.20 -1.73
N VAL A 71 -10.01 8.23 -1.58
CA VAL A 71 -10.87 7.05 -1.75
C VAL A 71 -10.75 6.50 -3.16
N LEU A 72 -10.71 7.37 -4.17
CA LEU A 72 -10.61 6.98 -5.56
C LEU A 72 -9.28 6.27 -5.88
N ILE A 73 -8.16 6.74 -5.31
CA ILE A 73 -6.85 6.08 -5.44
C ILE A 73 -6.90 4.67 -4.84
N TRP A 74 -7.43 4.52 -3.63
CA TRP A 74 -7.57 3.21 -2.99
C TRP A 74 -8.50 2.27 -3.76
N PHE A 75 -9.61 2.80 -4.26
CA PHE A 75 -10.52 2.06 -5.12
C PHE A 75 -9.83 1.57 -6.38
N PHE A 76 -9.07 2.42 -7.07
CA PHE A 76 -8.34 2.00 -8.28
C PHE A 76 -7.21 1.01 -7.99
N TYR A 77 -6.51 1.11 -6.86
CA TYR A 77 -5.52 0.09 -6.47
C TYR A 77 -6.17 -1.27 -6.20
N TRP A 78 -7.29 -1.28 -5.50
CA TRP A 78 -8.06 -2.49 -5.28
C TRP A 78 -8.55 -3.07 -6.61
N PHE A 79 -9.16 -2.23 -7.45
CA PHE A 79 -9.72 -2.65 -8.73
C PHE A 79 -8.64 -3.18 -9.67
N MET A 80 -7.49 -2.51 -9.77
CA MET A 80 -6.33 -2.99 -10.53
C MET A 80 -5.89 -4.38 -10.07
N THR A 81 -5.73 -4.57 -8.75
CA THR A 81 -5.32 -5.86 -8.18
C THR A 81 -6.33 -6.95 -8.54
N TRP A 82 -7.63 -6.67 -8.36
CA TRP A 82 -8.69 -7.60 -8.74
C TRP A 82 -8.70 -7.90 -10.24
N PHE A 83 -8.55 -6.90 -11.11
CA PHE A 83 -8.52 -7.08 -12.56
C PHE A 83 -7.41 -8.04 -12.97
N LEU A 84 -6.22 -7.87 -12.39
CA LEU A 84 -5.10 -8.75 -12.69
C LEU A 84 -5.37 -10.19 -12.25
N LEU A 85 -5.91 -10.37 -11.04
CA LEU A 85 -6.32 -11.69 -10.54
C LEU A 85 -7.37 -12.34 -11.44
N TYR A 86 -8.39 -11.58 -11.84
CA TYR A 86 -9.46 -12.04 -12.72
C TYR A 86 -8.94 -12.44 -14.11
N SER A 87 -7.99 -11.66 -14.64
CA SER A 87 -7.39 -11.91 -15.97
C SER A 87 -6.41 -13.07 -16.01
N THR A 88 -5.88 -13.49 -14.85
CA THR A 88 -4.86 -14.54 -14.76
C THR A 88 -5.52 -15.89 -14.51
N PRO A 89 -5.35 -16.91 -15.39
CA PRO A 89 -6.07 -18.19 -15.28
C PRO A 89 -5.91 -18.92 -13.93
N ILE A 90 -4.75 -18.81 -13.29
CA ILE A 90 -4.45 -19.47 -12.02
C ILE A 90 -5.21 -18.83 -10.84
N THR A 91 -5.62 -17.56 -10.99
CA THR A 91 -6.29 -16.77 -9.96
C THR A 91 -7.69 -16.31 -10.37
N SER A 92 -8.19 -16.72 -11.53
CA SER A 92 -9.43 -16.19 -12.12
C SER A 92 -10.69 -16.59 -11.34
N ASN A 93 -10.59 -17.62 -10.51
CA ASN A 93 -11.65 -18.05 -9.60
C ASN A 93 -11.73 -17.23 -8.30
N LEU A 94 -10.81 -16.28 -8.09
CA LEU A 94 -10.80 -15.39 -6.95
C LEU A 94 -11.81 -14.25 -7.12
N THR A 95 -12.43 -13.87 -6.02
CA THR A 95 -13.46 -12.85 -5.96
C THR A 95 -12.86 -11.45 -5.90
N ILE A 96 -13.71 -10.43 -6.07
CA ILE A 96 -13.32 -9.04 -5.87
C ILE A 96 -12.81 -8.77 -4.44
N TRP A 97 -13.35 -9.46 -3.44
CA TRP A 97 -12.92 -9.34 -2.05
C TRP A 97 -11.56 -10.01 -1.79
N ASP A 98 -11.25 -11.09 -2.51
CA ASP A 98 -9.90 -11.69 -2.48
C ASP A 98 -8.87 -10.71 -3.03
N GLY A 99 -9.22 -9.94 -4.07
CA GLY A 99 -8.39 -8.85 -4.57
C GLY A 99 -8.16 -7.73 -3.54
N LEU A 100 -9.15 -7.42 -2.70
CA LEU A 100 -8.98 -6.46 -1.61
C LEU A 100 -8.00 -7.00 -0.57
N PHE A 101 -8.14 -8.28 -0.21
CA PHE A 101 -7.26 -8.96 0.72
C PHE A 101 -5.80 -8.96 0.21
N ILE A 102 -5.58 -9.36 -1.04
CA ILE A 102 -4.25 -9.37 -1.65
C ILE A 102 -3.65 -7.96 -1.72
N MET A 103 -4.45 -6.94 -2.06
CA MET A 103 -3.98 -5.54 -2.07
C MET A 103 -3.51 -5.09 -0.67
N VAL A 104 -4.30 -5.36 0.37
CA VAL A 104 -3.96 -5.01 1.76
C VAL A 104 -2.73 -5.77 2.23
N ILE A 105 -2.67 -7.09 2.01
CA ILE A 105 -1.52 -7.89 2.45
C ILE A 105 -0.25 -7.52 1.69
N GLY A 106 -0.32 -7.35 0.37
CA GLY A 106 0.78 -6.89 -0.46
C GLY A 106 1.30 -5.51 -0.03
N SER A 107 0.42 -4.61 0.45
CA SER A 107 0.84 -3.30 0.94
C SER A 107 1.83 -3.39 2.11
N PHE A 108 1.75 -4.43 2.96
CA PHE A 108 2.76 -4.66 4.00
C PHE A 108 4.14 -5.01 3.44
N GLY A 109 4.21 -5.68 2.29
CA GLY A 109 5.49 -5.87 1.60
C GLY A 109 6.12 -4.58 1.12
N MET A 110 5.29 -3.57 0.82
CA MET A 110 5.75 -2.23 0.42
C MET A 110 6.15 -1.36 1.61
N THR A 111 5.68 -1.64 2.84
CA THR A 111 6.05 -0.87 4.04
C THR A 111 7.38 -1.30 4.65
N VAL A 112 7.88 -2.49 4.29
CA VAL A 112 9.23 -2.94 4.63
C VAL A 112 10.22 -1.92 4.07
N PRO A 113 11.26 -1.49 4.83
CA PRO A 113 12.21 -0.46 4.42
C PRO A 113 13.23 -0.98 3.39
N VAL A 114 12.73 -1.50 2.27
CA VAL A 114 13.46 -1.92 1.08
C VAL A 114 13.01 -1.09 -0.12
N GLN A 115 13.84 -1.00 -1.14
CA GLN A 115 13.61 -0.14 -2.30
C GLN A 115 12.33 -0.58 -3.03
N GLY A 116 11.29 0.24 -2.97
CA GLY A 116 10.01 -0.02 -3.64
C GLY A 116 9.32 -1.31 -3.21
N GLY A 117 9.59 -1.86 -2.01
CA GLY A 117 9.03 -3.14 -1.59
C GLY A 117 9.55 -4.36 -2.36
N PHE A 118 10.63 -4.20 -3.14
CA PHE A 118 11.17 -5.25 -4.00
C PHE A 118 11.55 -6.50 -3.20
N GLY A 119 11.11 -7.67 -3.67
CA GLY A 119 11.27 -8.95 -2.97
C GLY A 119 10.30 -9.16 -1.80
N ALA A 120 10.16 -8.18 -0.90
CA ALA A 120 9.22 -8.26 0.23
C ALA A 120 7.76 -8.37 -0.23
N TYR A 121 7.35 -7.53 -1.20
CA TYR A 121 6.05 -7.63 -1.85
C TYR A 121 5.84 -8.99 -2.53
N HIS A 122 6.84 -9.48 -3.25
CA HIS A 122 6.78 -10.74 -3.98
C HIS A 122 6.54 -11.93 -3.04
N ILE A 123 7.32 -12.02 -1.97
CA ILE A 123 7.21 -13.10 -0.98
C ILE A 123 5.87 -13.06 -0.25
N ILE A 124 5.47 -11.89 0.25
CA ILE A 124 4.24 -11.74 1.04
C ILE A 124 3.01 -12.03 0.17
N THR A 125 2.98 -11.54 -1.07
CA THR A 125 1.87 -11.79 -2.00
C THR A 125 1.79 -13.27 -2.38
N ALA A 126 2.93 -13.92 -2.67
CA ALA A 126 2.96 -15.35 -3.00
C ALA A 126 2.45 -16.22 -1.84
N ILE A 127 2.86 -15.92 -0.60
CA ILE A 127 2.36 -16.61 0.60
C ILE A 127 0.86 -16.37 0.79
N ALA A 128 0.40 -15.13 0.59
CA ALA A 128 -1.02 -14.77 0.73
C ALA A 128 -1.90 -15.52 -0.29
N LEU A 129 -1.43 -15.69 -1.52
CA LEU A 129 -2.12 -16.48 -2.54
C LEU A 129 -2.18 -17.98 -2.19
N GLY A 130 -1.20 -18.48 -1.43
CA GLY A 130 -1.21 -19.83 -0.87
C GLY A 130 -2.42 -20.14 -0.01
N ILE A 131 -3.02 -19.14 0.66
CA ILE A 131 -4.26 -19.30 1.44
C ILE A 131 -5.42 -19.76 0.54
N PHE A 132 -5.39 -19.38 -0.74
CA PHE A 132 -6.39 -19.78 -1.73
C PHE A 132 -6.05 -21.06 -2.48
N GLY A 133 -4.96 -21.74 -2.11
CA GLY A 133 -4.49 -22.99 -2.72
C GLY A 133 -3.63 -22.80 -3.97
N ILE A 134 -3.13 -21.59 -4.23
CA ILE A 134 -2.19 -21.31 -5.31
C ILE A 134 -0.79 -21.71 -4.86
N THR A 135 0.01 -22.33 -5.74
CA THR A 135 1.37 -22.72 -5.39
C THR A 135 2.24 -21.49 -5.14
N TYR A 136 3.30 -21.63 -4.35
CA TYR A 136 4.21 -20.51 -4.09
C TYR A 136 4.83 -19.97 -5.39
N ASP A 137 5.22 -20.86 -6.31
CA ASP A 137 5.84 -20.49 -7.58
C ASP A 137 4.86 -19.72 -8.48
N ASP A 138 3.60 -20.18 -8.59
CA ASP A 138 2.57 -19.46 -9.35
C ASP A 138 2.22 -18.11 -8.71
N GLY A 139 2.13 -18.07 -7.38
CA GLY A 139 1.90 -16.84 -6.63
C GLY A 139 3.04 -15.84 -6.79
N LEU A 140 4.27 -16.32 -6.91
CA LEU A 140 5.45 -15.51 -7.16
C LEU A 140 5.44 -14.94 -8.58
N ILE A 141 5.09 -15.75 -9.59
CA ILE A 141 4.91 -15.29 -10.98
C ILE A 141 3.86 -14.18 -11.03
N PHE A 142 2.70 -14.39 -10.39
CA PHE A 142 1.66 -13.37 -10.29
C PHE A 142 2.20 -12.08 -9.65
N ALA A 143 2.88 -12.19 -8.52
CA ALA A 143 3.37 -11.03 -7.78
C ALA A 143 4.41 -10.23 -8.59
N ILE A 144 5.30 -10.91 -9.32
CA ILE A 144 6.27 -10.27 -10.23
C ILE A 144 5.54 -9.54 -11.34
N ILE A 145 4.60 -10.19 -12.04
CA ILE A 145 3.84 -9.55 -13.12
C ILE A 145 3.10 -8.32 -12.60
N SER A 146 2.44 -8.44 -11.45
CA SER A 146 1.71 -7.34 -10.81
C SER A 146 2.61 -6.14 -10.50
N HIS A 147 3.69 -6.38 -9.76
CA HIS A 147 4.57 -5.33 -9.26
C HIS A 147 5.42 -4.70 -10.35
N GLU A 148 6.03 -5.53 -11.20
CA GLU A 148 6.97 -5.05 -12.22
C GLU A 148 6.22 -4.35 -13.36
N SER A 149 5.00 -4.78 -13.72
CA SER A 149 4.19 -4.06 -14.71
C SER A 149 3.86 -2.65 -14.23
N GLN A 150 3.46 -2.51 -12.95
CA GLN A 150 3.22 -1.20 -12.35
C GLN A 150 4.50 -0.36 -12.28
N THR A 151 5.62 -0.96 -11.89
CA THR A 151 6.91 -0.28 -11.78
C THR A 151 7.40 0.23 -13.13
N ILE A 152 7.34 -0.60 -14.18
CA ILE A 152 7.69 -0.21 -15.55
C ILE A 152 6.77 0.92 -16.03
N PHE A 153 5.46 0.81 -15.82
CA PHE A 153 4.51 1.86 -16.19
C PHE A 153 4.85 3.19 -15.51
N LEU A 154 5.16 3.17 -14.21
CA LEU A 154 5.57 4.36 -13.46
C LEU A 154 6.88 4.96 -13.97
N ILE A 155 7.89 4.13 -14.28
CA ILE A 155 9.17 4.59 -14.82
C ILE A 155 8.95 5.26 -16.19
N VAL A 156 8.25 4.59 -17.11
CA VAL A 156 8.00 5.10 -18.46
C VAL A 156 7.18 6.38 -18.41
N GLY A 157 6.09 6.40 -17.63
CA GLY A 157 5.25 7.58 -17.44
C GLY A 157 6.01 8.74 -16.82
N GLY A 158 6.87 8.47 -15.83
CA GLY A 158 7.72 9.47 -15.19
C GLY A 158 8.74 10.06 -16.17
N LEU A 159 9.43 9.22 -16.95
CA LEU A 159 10.36 9.66 -17.98
C LEU A 159 9.66 10.49 -19.07
N ALA A 160 8.48 10.07 -19.52
CA ALA A 160 7.69 10.81 -20.49
C ALA A 160 7.26 12.20 -19.95
N ALA A 161 6.83 12.27 -18.69
CA ALA A 161 6.48 13.53 -18.03
C ALA A 161 7.70 14.45 -17.90
N LEU A 162 8.86 13.91 -17.52
CA LEU A 162 10.11 14.67 -17.45
C LEU A 162 10.52 15.22 -18.82
N ALA A 163 10.47 14.40 -19.87
CA ALA A 163 10.76 14.83 -21.23
C ALA A 163 9.80 15.94 -21.69
N TYR A 164 8.50 15.80 -21.41
CA TYR A 164 7.50 16.81 -21.73
C TYR A 164 7.78 18.15 -21.03
N ILE A 165 8.07 18.11 -19.72
CA ILE A 165 8.42 19.31 -18.94
C ILE A 165 9.68 19.96 -19.52
N TYR A 166 10.71 19.18 -19.82
CA TYR A 166 11.97 19.66 -20.37
C TYR A 166 11.78 20.38 -21.71
N ILE A 167 11.04 19.77 -22.64
CA ILE A 167 10.74 20.35 -23.96
C ILE A 167 9.93 21.65 -23.80
N LYS A 168 8.92 21.65 -22.92
CA LYS A 168 8.08 22.83 -22.68
C LYS A 168 8.87 23.99 -22.08
N GLN A 169 9.77 23.71 -21.14
CA GLN A 169 10.63 24.75 -20.53
C GLN A 169 11.62 25.36 -21.53
N ARG A 170 12.14 24.59 -22.49
CA ARG A 170 12.98 25.15 -23.57
C ARG A 170 12.22 26.11 -24.48
N LYS A 171 10.95 25.82 -24.79
CA LYS A 171 10.10 26.70 -25.61
C LYS A 171 9.70 28.00 -24.91
N LEU A 172 9.82 28.07 -23.58
CA LEU A 172 9.44 29.21 -22.76
C LEU A 172 10.61 30.15 -22.40
N LYS A 173 11.84 29.86 -22.83
CA LYS A 173 12.96 30.82 -22.78
C LYS A 173 13.03 31.54 -24.14
N PRO A 174 12.50 32.76 -24.29
CA PRO A 174 12.77 33.56 -25.47
C PRO A 174 14.24 33.96 -25.45
N GLU A 175 14.87 33.99 -26.62
CA GLU A 175 16.26 34.39 -26.86
C GLU A 175 16.52 35.86 -26.48
N HIS A 176 16.53 36.20 -25.18
CA HIS A 176 16.82 37.57 -24.74
C HIS A 176 18.31 37.83 -24.46
N HIS A 177 19.20 37.11 -25.17
CA HIS A 177 20.64 37.33 -25.14
C HIS A 177 21.23 37.38 -26.55
N GLN A 178 20.79 38.35 -27.34
CA GLN A 178 21.65 38.99 -28.33
C GLN A 178 21.68 40.48 -27.98
N LYS A 179 22.77 40.90 -27.33
CA LYS A 179 23.21 42.28 -27.26
C LYS A 179 24.15 42.52 -28.45
#